data_AF-A0A1I7JGS2-F1
#
_entry.id   AF-A0A1I7JGS2-F1
#
_cell.length_a   1.000
_cell.length_b   1.000
_cell.length_c   1.000
_cell.angle_alpha   90.00
_cell.angle_beta   90.00
_cell.angle_gamma   90.00
#
_symmetry.space_group_name_H-M   'P 1'
#
loop_
_entity.id
_entity.type
_entity.pdbx_description
1 polymer ?
#
loop_
_entity_poly.entity_id
_entity_poly.type
_entity_poly.pdbx_seq_one_letter_code
_entity_poly.pdbx_strand_id
1 'polypeptide(L)'
;MAFNISKIFESYEPFSRITTKKEYEERMNTFLTERYAYLIELTEATDTAAASNAFCDGVHEEFKKFGKVRTGELMDLNCFLIYYIFPAILKNEGERAAAICDTLKDTWNSRFKCDINYTNYESLMGGFKKKLLGIMVEEEDK
;
A
#
# COMPACT_ATOMS: atom_id res chain seq x y z
N MET A 1 7.66 -20.21 -0.81
CA MET A 1 7.84 -19.09 -1.73
C MET A 1 8.05 -17.85 -0.87
N ALA A 2 8.98 -16.97 -1.23
CA ALA A 2 9.41 -15.89 -0.38
C ALA A 2 9.29 -14.58 -1.17
N PHE A 3 8.38 -13.71 -0.71
CA PHE A 3 8.21 -12.38 -1.28
C PHE A 3 9.53 -11.61 -1.25
N ASN A 4 9.83 -10.89 -2.33
CA ASN A 4 10.97 -9.98 -2.36
C ASN A 4 10.58 -8.65 -1.69
N ILE A 5 10.42 -8.68 -0.37
CA ILE A 5 9.95 -7.55 0.45
C ILE A 5 10.83 -6.32 0.27
N SER A 6 12.15 -6.52 0.26
CA SER A 6 13.11 -5.43 0.07
C SER A 6 12.86 -4.67 -1.24
N LYS A 7 12.50 -5.39 -2.32
CA LYS A 7 12.13 -4.78 -3.62
C LYS A 7 10.74 -4.15 -3.63
N ILE A 8 9.76 -4.75 -2.96
CA ILE A 8 8.40 -4.19 -2.85
C ILE A 8 8.43 -2.82 -2.14
N PHE A 9 9.23 -2.70 -1.08
CA PHE A 9 9.40 -1.48 -0.29
C PHE A 9 10.68 -0.68 -0.64
N GLU A 10 11.31 -0.95 -1.79
CA GLU A 10 12.57 -0.29 -2.17
C GLU A 10 12.37 1.23 -2.26
N SER A 11 13.22 2.02 -1.62
CA SER A 11 13.09 3.48 -1.60
C SER A 11 11.67 3.97 -1.24
N TYR A 12 10.97 3.26 -0.34
CA TYR A 12 9.70 3.76 0.17
C TYR A 12 9.97 5.13 0.82
N GLU A 13 9.32 6.17 0.30
CA GLU A 13 9.34 7.48 0.91
C GLU A 13 8.06 7.72 1.69
N PRO A 14 8.12 8.43 2.83
CA PRO A 14 6.94 8.82 3.58
C PRO A 14 5.95 9.58 2.69
N PHE A 15 4.67 9.20 2.73
CA PHE A 15 3.60 9.92 2.01
C PHE A 15 3.54 11.40 2.39
N SER A 16 4.04 11.79 3.57
CA SER A 16 4.18 13.20 3.97
C SER A 16 5.03 14.05 3.03
N ARG A 17 5.86 13.44 2.18
CA ARG A 17 6.63 14.12 1.12
C ARG A 17 5.87 14.32 -0.17
N ILE A 18 4.75 13.63 -0.36
CA ILE A 18 3.93 13.70 -1.57
C ILE A 18 2.93 14.84 -1.40
N THR A 19 3.17 15.93 -2.12
CA THR A 19 2.42 17.18 -1.90
C THR A 19 1.41 17.49 -2.99
N THR A 20 1.55 16.85 -4.16
CA THR A 20 0.70 17.08 -5.33
C THR A 20 0.13 15.79 -5.91
N LYS A 21 -1.02 15.91 -6.59
CA LYS A 21 -1.62 14.79 -7.33
C LYS A 21 -0.68 14.21 -8.37
N LYS A 22 -0.01 15.10 -9.12
CA LYS A 22 0.93 14.73 -10.18
C LYS A 22 2.08 13.87 -9.63
N GLU A 23 2.65 14.29 -8.51
CA GLU A 23 3.72 13.53 -7.85
C GLU A 23 3.26 12.16 -7.37
N TYR A 24 2.05 12.07 -6.81
CA TYR A 24 1.47 10.77 -6.43
C TYR A 24 1.26 9.87 -7.64
N GLU A 25 0.71 10.39 -8.73
CA GLU A 25 0.47 9.66 -9.96
C GLU A 25 1.78 9.13 -10.58
N GLU A 26 2.82 9.97 -10.68
CA GLU A 26 4.14 9.56 -11.18
C GLU A 26 4.71 8.42 -10.33
N ARG A 27 4.70 8.57 -8.99
CA ARG A 27 5.19 7.54 -8.07
C ARG A 27 4.37 6.24 -8.14
N MET A 28 3.05 6.36 -8.26
CA MET A 28 2.17 5.20 -8.39
C MET A 28 2.43 4.46 -9.71
N ASN A 29 2.65 5.17 -10.81
CA ASN A 29 3.00 4.56 -12.10
C ASN A 29 4.37 3.87 -12.04
N THR A 30 5.35 4.45 -11.36
CA THR A 30 6.64 3.78 -11.08
C THR A 30 6.43 2.50 -10.28
N PHE A 31 5.62 2.54 -9.21
CA PHE A 31 5.30 1.35 -8.42
C PHE A 31 4.64 0.26 -9.27
N LEU A 32 3.65 0.63 -10.08
CA LEU A 32 2.95 -0.30 -10.98
C LEU A 32 3.89 -0.94 -12.00
N THR A 33 4.82 -0.17 -12.57
CA THR A 33 5.71 -0.64 -13.64
C THR A 33 6.87 -1.48 -13.12
N GLU A 34 7.47 -1.07 -12.00
CA GLU A 34 8.74 -1.64 -11.55
C GLU A 34 8.60 -2.65 -10.41
N ARG A 35 7.48 -2.60 -9.65
CA ARG A 35 7.39 -3.29 -8.36
C ARG A 35 6.15 -4.15 -8.19
N TYR A 36 5.05 -3.82 -8.85
CA TYR A 36 3.80 -4.57 -8.73
C TYR A 36 3.97 -6.05 -9.10
N ALA A 37 4.86 -6.38 -10.03
CA ALA A 37 5.19 -7.76 -10.40
C ALA A 37 5.67 -8.62 -9.21
N TYR A 38 6.26 -8.02 -8.17
CA TYR A 38 6.68 -8.76 -6.96
C TYR A 38 5.50 -9.14 -6.05
N LEU A 39 4.29 -8.63 -6.31
CA LEU A 39 3.06 -9.02 -5.61
C LEU A 39 2.33 -10.19 -6.27
N ILE A 40 2.87 -10.78 -7.34
CA ILE A 40 2.23 -11.88 -8.07
C ILE A 40 1.89 -13.07 -7.16
N GLU A 41 2.75 -13.39 -6.19
CA GLU A 41 2.50 -14.46 -5.21
C GLU A 41 1.31 -14.15 -4.28
N LEU A 42 0.88 -12.90 -4.18
CA LEU A 42 -0.31 -12.48 -3.43
C LEU A 42 -1.54 -12.40 -4.34
N THR A 43 -1.38 -11.87 -5.56
CA THR A 43 -2.52 -11.59 -6.46
C THR A 43 -3.00 -12.82 -7.24
N GLU A 44 -2.09 -13.73 -7.59
CA GLU A 44 -2.42 -14.99 -8.28
C GLU A 44 -2.60 -16.17 -7.33
N ALA A 45 -2.48 -15.96 -6.02
CA ALA A 45 -2.65 -17.02 -5.03
C ALA A 45 -4.07 -17.60 -5.06
N THR A 46 -4.15 -18.93 -5.11
CA THR A 46 -5.41 -19.66 -4.89
C THR A 46 -5.84 -19.60 -3.42
N ASP A 47 -4.87 -19.58 -2.50
CA ASP A 47 -5.07 -19.36 -1.07
C ASP A 47 -4.50 -17.99 -0.67
N THR A 48 -5.36 -16.98 -0.75
CA THR A 48 -5.02 -15.59 -0.40
C THR A 48 -4.65 -15.43 1.07
N ALA A 49 -5.18 -16.26 1.98
CA ALA A 49 -4.87 -16.19 3.39
C ALA A 49 -3.44 -16.68 3.66
N ALA A 50 -3.05 -17.81 3.06
CA ALA A 50 -1.68 -18.31 3.16
C ALA A 50 -0.68 -17.30 2.55
N ALA A 51 -1.00 -16.73 1.39
CA ALA A 51 -0.15 -15.72 0.74
C ALA A 51 -0.03 -14.44 1.56
N SER A 52 -1.14 -13.96 2.15
CA SER A 52 -1.14 -12.77 3.02
C SER A 52 -0.30 -12.99 4.29
N ASN A 53 -0.37 -14.19 4.89
CA ASN A 53 0.47 -14.54 6.03
C ASN A 53 1.96 -14.55 5.65
N ALA A 54 2.30 -15.20 4.54
CA ALA A 54 3.68 -15.24 4.04
C ALA A 54 4.21 -13.83 3.70
N PHE A 55 3.38 -12.94 3.17
CA PHE A 55 3.73 -11.54 2.94
C PHE A 55 4.00 -10.81 4.25
N CYS A 56 3.09 -10.90 5.22
CA CYS A 56 3.24 -10.24 6.52
C CYS A 56 4.46 -10.77 7.31
N ASP A 57 4.73 -12.06 7.23
CA ASP A 57 5.91 -12.68 7.83
C ASP A 57 7.19 -12.22 7.14
N GLY A 58 7.23 -12.15 5.81
CA GLY A 58 8.34 -11.57 5.08
C GLY A 58 8.63 -10.13 5.51
N VAL A 59 7.58 -9.30 5.64
CA VAL A 59 7.73 -7.92 6.13
C VAL A 59 8.25 -7.88 7.56
N HIS A 60 7.71 -8.74 8.43
CA HIS A 60 8.19 -8.81 9.81
C HIS A 60 9.68 -9.18 9.87
N GLU A 61 10.12 -10.17 9.08
CA GLU A 61 11.51 -10.62 9.06
C GLU A 61 12.47 -9.57 8.50
N GLU A 62 12.08 -8.85 7.45
CA GLU A 62 12.90 -7.79 6.82
C GLU A 62 13.05 -6.55 7.72
N PHE A 63 11.95 -6.13 8.36
CA PHE A 63 11.90 -4.86 9.11
C PHE A 63 12.07 -5.03 10.63
N LYS A 64 12.11 -6.25 11.18
CA LYS A 64 12.32 -6.42 12.63
C LYS A 64 13.72 -5.95 13.03
N LYS A 65 13.75 -5.12 14.08
CA LYS A 65 14.97 -4.76 14.80
C LYS A 65 14.81 -5.21 16.24
N PHE A 66 15.69 -6.10 16.71
CA PHE A 66 15.59 -6.73 18.03
C PHE A 66 14.26 -7.49 18.22
N GLY A 67 13.82 -8.23 17.19
CA GLY A 67 12.65 -9.12 17.27
C GLY A 67 11.29 -8.44 17.13
N LYS A 68 11.23 -7.12 16.85
CA LYS A 68 9.98 -6.41 16.54
C LYS A 68 10.20 -5.32 15.50
N VAL A 69 9.16 -5.01 14.74
CA VAL A 69 9.12 -3.81 13.88
C VAL A 69 8.89 -2.59 14.79
N ARG A 70 9.67 -1.52 14.61
CA ARG A 70 9.51 -0.30 15.42
C ARG A 70 8.24 0.43 15.01
N THR A 71 7.60 1.14 15.94
CA THR A 71 6.33 1.85 15.69
C THR A 71 6.42 2.86 14.54
N GLY A 72 7.53 3.60 14.42
CA GLY A 72 7.75 4.53 13.31
C GLY A 72 7.80 3.82 11.95
N GLU A 73 8.61 2.76 11.85
CA GLU A 73 8.69 1.94 10.64
C GLU A 73 7.35 1.28 10.30
N LEU A 74 6.60 0.80 11.31
CA LEU A 74 5.27 0.24 11.08
C LEU A 74 4.29 1.29 10.56
N MET A 75 4.33 2.53 11.06
CA MET A 75 3.48 3.63 10.56
C MET A 75 3.76 3.90 9.08
N ASP A 76 5.02 3.89 8.72
CA ASP A 76 5.46 4.10 7.36
C ASP A 76 5.05 2.96 6.42
N LEU A 77 5.21 1.70 6.86
CA LEU A 77 4.72 0.52 6.14
C LEU A 77 3.20 0.56 5.97
N ASN A 78 2.46 0.91 7.02
CA ASN A 78 1.01 1.09 6.96
C ASN A 78 0.63 2.11 5.90
N CYS A 79 1.30 3.27 5.87
CA CYS A 79 1.08 4.27 4.84
C CYS A 79 1.35 3.69 3.45
N PHE A 80 2.45 2.97 3.26
CA PHE A 80 2.80 2.39 1.98
C PHE A 80 1.74 1.40 1.48
N LEU A 81 1.18 0.57 2.38
CA LEU A 81 0.07 -0.31 2.04
C LEU A 81 -1.14 0.48 1.53
N ILE A 82 -1.56 1.51 2.27
CA ILE A 82 -2.75 2.34 2.00
C ILE A 82 -2.61 3.13 0.70
N TYR A 83 -1.41 3.66 0.41
CA TYR A 83 -1.20 4.55 -0.71
C TYR A 83 -0.70 3.88 -1.99
N TYR A 84 -0.08 2.69 -1.89
CA TYR A 84 0.49 2.02 -3.06
C TYR A 84 -0.05 0.61 -3.26
N ILE A 85 0.10 -0.27 -2.26
CA ILE A 85 -0.21 -1.70 -2.44
C ILE A 85 -1.71 -1.92 -2.68
N PHE A 86 -2.58 -1.45 -1.77
CA PHE A 86 -4.03 -1.66 -1.93
C PHE A 86 -4.59 -0.95 -3.17
N PRO A 87 -4.27 0.33 -3.44
CA PRO A 87 -4.76 0.97 -4.65
C PRO A 87 -4.26 0.30 -5.94
N ALA A 88 -3.04 -0.28 -5.93
CA ALA A 88 -2.52 -1.02 -7.08
C ALA A 88 -3.26 -2.34 -7.29
N ILE A 89 -3.54 -3.10 -6.23
CA ILE A 89 -4.33 -4.33 -6.31
C ILE A 89 -5.75 -4.02 -6.83
N LEU A 90 -6.41 -3.01 -6.25
CA LEU A 90 -7.74 -2.56 -6.67
C LEU A 90 -7.81 -2.11 -8.14
N LYS A 91 -6.69 -1.60 -8.68
CA LYS A 91 -6.62 -1.15 -10.08
C LYS A 91 -6.43 -2.30 -11.08
N ASN A 92 -5.78 -3.40 -10.69
CA ASN A 92 -5.34 -4.44 -11.64
C ASN A 92 -6.08 -5.78 -11.50
N GLU A 93 -6.59 -6.14 -10.31
CA GLU A 93 -7.13 -7.49 -10.05
C GLU A 93 -8.65 -7.64 -10.27
N GLY A 94 -9.31 -6.57 -10.75
CA GLY A 94 -10.74 -6.58 -11.09
C GLY A 94 -11.62 -7.07 -9.94
N GLU A 95 -12.50 -8.04 -10.21
CA GLU A 95 -13.49 -8.54 -9.25
C GLU A 95 -12.88 -9.20 -8.00
N ARG A 96 -11.67 -9.76 -8.10
CA ARG A 96 -10.99 -10.44 -6.98
C ARG A 96 -10.26 -9.45 -6.06
N ALA A 97 -10.06 -8.22 -6.51
CA ALA A 97 -9.21 -7.26 -5.82
C ALA A 97 -9.70 -6.95 -4.40
N ALA A 98 -11.01 -6.81 -4.20
CA ALA A 98 -11.58 -6.53 -2.88
C ALA A 98 -11.30 -7.65 -1.89
N ALA A 99 -11.50 -8.91 -2.28
CA ALA A 99 -11.25 -10.08 -1.44
C ALA A 99 -9.76 -10.20 -1.05
N ILE A 100 -8.85 -9.89 -1.99
CA ILE A 100 -7.40 -9.85 -1.72
C ILE A 100 -7.08 -8.75 -0.71
N CYS A 101 -7.58 -7.53 -0.93
CA CYS A 101 -7.34 -6.40 -0.04
C CYS A 101 -7.91 -6.63 1.37
N ASP A 102 -9.12 -7.20 1.50
CA ASP A 102 -9.72 -7.52 2.78
C ASP A 102 -8.91 -8.56 3.55
N THR A 103 -8.54 -9.65 2.88
CA THR A 103 -7.74 -10.72 3.50
C THR A 103 -6.37 -10.20 3.95
N LEU A 104 -5.70 -9.40 3.11
CA LEU A 104 -4.40 -8.83 3.42
C LEU A 104 -4.51 -7.83 4.59
N LYS A 105 -5.51 -6.94 4.57
CA LYS A 105 -5.78 -5.96 5.64
C LYS A 105 -6.00 -6.66 6.98
N ASP A 106 -6.86 -7.67 7.03
CA ASP A 106 -7.18 -8.38 8.26
C ASP A 106 -5.97 -9.15 8.80
N THR A 107 -5.22 -9.80 7.89
CA THR A 107 -3.98 -10.50 8.24
C THR A 107 -2.92 -9.53 8.79
N TRP A 108 -2.76 -8.37 8.15
CA TRP A 108 -1.82 -7.34 8.58
C TRP A 108 -2.18 -6.76 9.95
N ASN A 109 -3.44 -6.38 10.15
CA ASN A 109 -3.96 -5.87 11.41
C ASN A 109 -3.75 -6.87 12.55
N SER A 110 -4.01 -8.15 12.31
CA SER A 110 -3.76 -9.22 13.27
C SER A 110 -2.26 -9.40 13.57
N ARG A 111 -1.42 -9.44 12.53
CA ARG A 111 0.03 -9.70 12.68
C ARG A 111 0.76 -8.59 13.41
N PHE A 112 0.48 -7.34 13.05
CA PHE A 112 1.17 -6.16 13.57
C PHE A 112 0.42 -5.44 14.69
N LYS A 113 -0.77 -5.95 15.07
CA LYS A 113 -1.64 -5.37 16.11
C LYS A 113 -1.94 -3.90 15.83
N CYS A 114 -2.34 -3.61 14.61
CA CYS A 114 -2.76 -2.29 14.14
C CYS A 114 -4.20 -2.33 13.62
N ASP A 115 -4.71 -1.16 13.24
CA ASP A 115 -6.07 -0.98 12.71
C ASP A 115 -6.01 -0.08 11.49
N ILE A 116 -5.55 -0.65 10.37
CA ILE A 116 -5.54 0.01 9.07
C ILE A 116 -6.77 -0.38 8.26
N ASN A 117 -7.21 0.55 7.43
CA ASN A 117 -8.18 0.31 6.37
C ASN A 117 -7.60 0.78 5.04
N TYR A 118 -8.15 0.33 3.91
CA TYR A 118 -7.64 0.65 2.59
C TYR A 118 -8.57 1.55 1.80
N THR A 119 -8.03 2.11 0.73
CA THR A 119 -8.76 2.97 -0.20
C THR A 119 -8.29 2.69 -1.63
N ASN A 120 -9.02 3.19 -2.62
CA ASN A 120 -8.66 3.05 -4.03
C ASN A 120 -7.94 4.29 -4.57
N TYR A 121 -7.33 4.13 -5.75
CA TYR A 121 -6.54 5.18 -6.40
C TYR A 121 -7.35 6.45 -6.65
N GLU A 122 -8.59 6.31 -7.13
CA GLU A 122 -9.48 7.44 -7.45
C GLU A 122 -9.82 8.26 -6.20
N SER A 123 -10.10 7.59 -5.08
CA SER A 123 -10.38 8.23 -3.80
C SER A 123 -9.16 9.00 -3.27
N LEU A 124 -7.95 8.45 -3.44
CA LEU A 124 -6.71 9.14 -3.09
C LEU A 124 -6.51 10.39 -3.97
N MET A 125 -6.67 10.25 -5.29
CA MET A 125 -6.58 11.36 -6.24
C MET A 125 -7.63 12.45 -5.98
N GLY A 126 -8.84 12.08 -5.55
CA GLY A 126 -9.87 13.02 -5.10
C GLY A 126 -9.52 13.70 -3.77
N GLY A 127 -8.85 12.98 -2.86
CA GLY A 127 -8.48 13.43 -1.52
C GLY A 127 -7.43 14.55 -1.46
N PHE A 128 -6.52 14.64 -2.44
CA PHE A 128 -5.50 15.69 -2.48
C PHE A 128 -6.09 17.12 -2.50
N LYS A 129 -7.32 17.31 -3.01
CA LYS A 129 -8.02 18.62 -2.99
C LYS A 129 -8.53 19.02 -1.60
N LYS A 130 -8.58 18.12 -0.62
CA LYS A 130 -9.09 18.42 0.73
C LYS A 130 -8.03 18.91 1.74
N LYS A 131 -6.75 18.94 1.37
CA LYS A 131 -5.65 19.23 2.32
C LYS A 131 -4.63 20.29 1.88
N LEU A 132 -5.02 21.21 1.01
CA LEU A 132 -4.26 22.44 0.78
C LEU A 132 -5.06 23.63 1.31
N LEU A 133 -4.88 23.90 2.62
CA LEU A 133 -5.10 25.21 3.26
C LEU A 133 -6.52 25.78 3.37
N GLY A 134 -7.52 25.07 3.92
CA GLY A 134 -8.72 25.73 4.52
C GLY A 134 -9.54 26.72 3.66
N ILE A 135 -9.23 26.84 2.37
CA ILE A 135 -9.84 27.70 1.38
C ILE A 135 -10.08 26.78 0.19
N MET A 136 -11.36 26.54 -0.07
CA MET A 136 -11.81 25.79 -1.23
C MET A 136 -11.45 26.62 -2.47
N VAL A 137 -10.51 26.14 -3.27
CA VAL A 137 -10.39 26.57 -4.66
C VAL A 137 -10.91 25.42 -5.49
N GLU A 138 -12.15 25.57 -5.96
CA GLU A 138 -12.66 24.81 -7.09
C GLU A 138 -11.72 25.08 -8.27
N GLU A 139 -11.01 24.06 -8.73
CA GLU A 139 -10.43 24.17 -10.06
C GLU A 139 -11.58 23.95 -11.04
N GLU A 140 -11.99 25.03 -11.69
CA GLU A 140 -12.71 24.97 -12.96
C GLU A 140 -11.84 24.20 -13.96
N ASP A 141 -12.34 23.03 -14.38
CA ASP A 141 -11.85 22.36 -15.58
C ASP A 141 -11.97 23.35 -16.76
N LYS A 142 -10.85 23.66 -17.41
CA LYS A 142 -10.80 24.46 -18.63
C LYS A 142 -10.01 23.75 -19.71
#